data_AF-A0A9Q4L541-F1
#
_entry.id   AF-A0A9Q4L541-F1
#
_cell.length_a   1.000
_cell.length_b   1.000
_cell.length_c   1.000
_cell.angle_alpha   90.00
_cell.angle_beta   90.00
_cell.angle_gamma   90.00
#
_symmetry.space_group_name_H-M   'P 1'
#
loop_
_entity.id
_entity.type
_entity.pdbx_description
1 polymer ?
#
loop_
_entity_poly.entity_id
_entity_poly.type
_entity_poly.pdbx_seq_one_letter_code
_entity_poly.pdbx_strand_id
1 'polypeptide(L)'
;MNVGLLAILVGIPLAWHLGLTAIAYYDAGNVGLEPPKKWAAITFCIPLIGFFIYLFERSELSYDPESDPYRDNNFNIHPSRADDSPLPSRGDDRLSLTDEGDDE
;
A
#
# COMPACT_ATOMS: atom_id res chain seq x y z
N MET A 1 22.25 -6.17 16.71
CA MET A 1 22.86 -5.32 15.66
C MET A 1 23.98 -4.50 16.29
N ASN A 2 25.15 -4.42 15.65
CA ASN A 2 26.28 -3.64 16.15
C ASN A 2 25.94 -2.13 16.10
N VAL A 3 26.18 -1.38 17.18
CA VAL A 3 25.89 0.06 17.28
C VAL A 3 26.59 0.87 16.20
N GLY A 4 27.85 0.55 15.88
CA GLY A 4 28.58 1.23 14.81
C GLY A 4 27.96 1.00 13.44
N LEU A 5 27.51 -0.22 13.17
CA LEU A 5 26.80 -0.56 11.93
C LEU A 5 25.44 0.16 11.86
N LEU A 6 24.67 0.18 12.95
CA LEU A 6 23.41 0.92 13.03
C LEU A 6 23.63 2.41 12.73
N ALA A 7 24.64 3.02 13.34
CA ALA A 7 24.96 4.43 13.13
C ALA A 7 25.29 4.74 11.67
N ILE A 8 26.01 3.85 10.99
CA ILE A 8 26.32 4.00 9.55
C ILE A 8 25.04 3.85 8.72
N LEU A 9 24.27 2.79 8.95
CA LEU A 9 23.08 2.45 8.16
C LEU A 9 21.95 3.48 8.30
N VAL A 10 21.82 4.12 9.47
CA VAL A 10 20.77 5.11 9.71
C VAL A 10 21.31 6.53 9.59
N GLY A 11 22.49 6.80 10.13
CA GLY A 11 23.06 8.13 10.23
C GLY A 11 23.48 8.72 8.89
N ILE A 12 24.10 7.93 8.00
CA ILE A 12 24.50 8.44 6.68
C ILE A 12 23.28 8.82 5.84
N PRO A 13 22.26 7.96 5.66
CA PRO A 13 21.06 8.36 4.92
C PRO A 13 20.33 9.54 5.56
N LEU A 14 20.24 9.58 6.89
CA LEU A 14 19.61 10.69 7.59
C LEU A 14 20.36 12.01 7.36
N ALA A 15 21.68 12.00 7.47
CA ALA A 15 22.51 13.19 7.21
C ALA A 15 22.37 13.66 5.76
N TRP A 16 22.37 12.73 4.80
CA TRP A 16 22.16 13.05 3.39
C TRP A 16 20.78 13.68 3.15
N HIS A 17 19.74 13.09 3.74
CA HIS A 17 18.36 13.58 3.62
C HIS A 17 18.20 15.00 4.17
N LEU A 18 18.75 15.26 5.36
CA LEU A 18 18.76 16.58 5.97
C LEU A 18 19.58 17.58 5.13
N GLY A 19 20.72 17.15 4.59
CA GLY A 19 21.55 17.96 3.69
C GLY A 19 20.79 18.38 2.43
N LEU A 20 20.13 17.44 1.75
CA LEU A 20 19.30 17.74 0.58
C LEU A 20 18.11 18.64 0.91
N THR A 21 17.49 18.45 2.07
CA THR A 21 16.40 19.32 2.55
C THR A 21 16.88 20.77 2.74
N ALA A 22 18.07 20.95 3.33
CA ALA A 22 18.67 22.26 3.50
C ALA A 22 19.05 22.90 2.16
N ILE A 23 19.58 22.12 1.21
CA ILE A 23 19.86 22.58 -0.16
C ILE A 23 18.57 23.03 -0.83
N ALA A 24 17.49 22.25 -0.78
CA ALA A 24 16.20 22.61 -1.38
C ALA A 24 15.64 23.90 -0.77
N TYR A 25 15.77 24.09 0.54
CA TYR A 25 15.37 25.34 1.20
C TYR A 25 16.17 26.55 0.69
N TYR A 26 17.49 26.42 0.60
CA TYR A 26 18.35 27.51 0.15
C TYR A 26 18.15 27.83 -1.33
N ASP A 27 18.13 26.79 -2.17
CA ASP A 27 18.03 26.92 -3.62
C ASP A 27 16.66 27.44 -4.06
N ALA A 28 15.57 27.01 -3.40
CA ALA A 28 14.21 27.43 -3.74
C ALA A 28 14.05 28.97 -3.74
N GLY A 29 14.71 29.69 -2.82
CA GLY A 29 14.68 31.16 -2.82
C GLY A 29 15.45 31.78 -4.00
N ASN A 30 16.53 31.14 -4.44
CA ASN A 30 17.35 31.63 -5.56
C ASN A 30 16.70 31.39 -6.93
N VAL A 31 15.91 30.33 -7.07
CA VAL A 31 15.27 29.94 -8.34
C VAL A 31 13.79 30.36 -8.43
N GLY A 32 13.30 31.16 -7.48
CA GLY A 32 11.93 31.71 -7.49
C GLY A 32 10.83 30.74 -7.07
N LEU A 33 11.19 29.66 -6.36
CA LEU A 33 10.27 28.67 -5.83
C LEU A 33 9.75 29.10 -4.44
N GLU A 34 8.82 30.04 -4.41
CA GLU A 34 8.25 30.59 -3.18
C GLU A 34 7.03 29.79 -2.64
N PRO A 35 6.85 29.69 -1.30
CA PRO A 35 7.86 29.98 -0.28
C PRO A 35 8.86 28.82 -0.14
N PRO A 36 10.17 29.06 0.13
CA PRO A 36 11.17 28.02 0.31
C PRO A 36 10.82 26.95 1.35
N LYS A 37 10.10 27.35 2.40
CA LYS A 37 9.61 26.45 3.45
C LYS A 37 8.70 25.35 2.91
N LYS A 38 7.88 25.64 1.90
CA LYS A 38 6.98 24.67 1.26
C LYS A 38 7.80 23.55 0.62
N TRP A 39 8.83 23.91 -0.14
CA TRP A 39 9.68 22.95 -0.84
C TRP A 39 10.54 22.13 0.12
N ALA A 40 11.12 22.78 1.12
CA ALA A 40 11.82 22.09 2.19
C ALA A 40 10.93 21.06 2.91
N ALA A 41 9.67 21.43 3.23
CA ALA A 41 8.72 20.53 3.85
C ALA A 41 8.35 19.34 2.94
N ILE A 42 8.13 19.58 1.64
CA ILE A 42 7.87 18.53 0.66
C ILE A 42 9.07 17.56 0.60
N THR A 43 10.29 18.08 0.39
CA THR A 43 11.51 17.27 0.33
C THR A 43 11.70 16.47 1.61
N PHE A 44 11.50 17.07 2.79
CA PHE A 44 11.68 16.41 4.08
C PHE A 44 10.65 15.28 4.32
N CYS A 45 9.39 15.52 3.99
CA CYS A 45 8.28 14.63 4.36
C CYS A 45 8.02 13.49 3.38
N ILE A 46 8.42 13.61 2.10
CA ILE A 46 8.15 12.57 1.09
C ILE A 46 8.59 11.17 1.54
N PRO A 47 9.81 10.95 2.08
CA PRO A 47 10.22 9.62 2.51
C PRO A 47 9.37 9.00 3.63
N LEU A 48 8.67 9.83 4.42
CA LEU A 48 7.77 9.35 5.47
C LEU A 48 6.56 8.64 4.89
N ILE A 49 6.12 9.00 3.68
CA ILE A 49 4.98 8.36 3.01
C ILE A 49 5.26 6.87 2.82
N GLY A 50 6.45 6.51 2.32
CA GLY A 50 6.85 5.11 2.16
C GLY A 50 6.89 4.35 3.50
N PHE A 51 7.33 5.01 4.57
CA PHE A 51 7.30 4.44 5.91
C PHE A 51 5.87 4.17 6.40
N PHE A 52 4.95 5.11 6.21
CA PHE A 52 3.54 4.90 6.57
C PHE A 52 2.90 3.80 5.74
N ILE A 53 3.17 3.72 4.43
CA ILE A 53 2.71 2.60 3.58
C ILE A 53 3.16 1.27 4.19
N TYR A 54 4.44 1.14 4.56
CA TYR A 54 4.94 -0.06 5.22
C TYR A 54 4.21 -0.37 6.53
N LEU A 55 3.91 0.64 7.36
CA LEU A 55 3.17 0.43 8.61
C LEU A 55 1.73 -0.04 8.37
N PHE A 56 1.03 0.55 7.39
CA PHE A 56 -0.31 0.13 7.01
C PHE A 56 -0.31 -1.30 6.46
N GLU A 57 0.58 -1.61 5.51
CA GLU A 57 0.72 -2.96 4.96
C GLU A 57 1.09 -3.99 6.03
N ARG A 58 1.99 -3.62 6.96
CA ARG A 58 2.34 -4.49 8.09
C ARG A 58 1.12 -4.82 8.96
N SER A 59 0.18 -3.88 9.12
CA SER A 59 -1.02 -4.10 9.92
C SER A 59 -2.03 -5.03 9.24
N GLU A 60 -1.98 -5.15 7.91
CA GLU A 60 -2.85 -6.06 7.14
C GLU A 60 -2.35 -7.52 7.15
N LEU A 61 -1.14 -7.78 7.65
CA LEU A 61 -0.53 -9.11 7.62
C LEU A 61 -1.21 -10.13 8.57
N SER A 62 -1.98 -9.68 9.56
CA SER A 62 -2.70 -10.57 10.48
C SER A 62 -4.11 -10.91 9.97
N TYR A 63 -4.18 -11.46 8.77
CA TYR A 63 -5.42 -12.00 8.22
C TYR A 63 -5.91 -13.17 9.09
N ASP A 64 -7.11 -13.03 9.66
CA ASP A 64 -7.80 -14.12 10.36
C ASP A 64 -8.90 -14.70 9.45
N PRO A 65 -8.63 -15.84 8.79
CA PRO A 65 -9.58 -16.46 7.87
C PRO A 65 -10.90 -16.85 8.55
N GLU A 66 -10.93 -17.12 9.84
CA GLU A 66 -12.17 -17.49 10.54
C GLU A 66 -13.09 -16.28 10.76
N SER A 67 -12.53 -15.08 10.73
CA SER A 67 -13.27 -13.83 10.91
C SER A 67 -13.71 -13.18 9.59
N ASP A 68 -13.19 -13.66 8.46
CA ASP A 68 -13.43 -13.06 7.14
C ASP A 68 -14.70 -13.62 6.48
N PRO A 69 -15.77 -12.81 6.31
CA PRO A 69 -16.99 -13.24 5.63
C PRO A 69 -16.80 -13.54 4.14
N TYR A 70 -15.64 -13.20 3.57
CA TYR A 70 -15.30 -13.43 2.17
C TYR A 70 -14.26 -14.54 1.95
N ARG A 71 -13.78 -15.21 3.00
CA ARG A 71 -12.71 -16.23 2.92
C ARG A 71 -12.91 -17.29 1.84
N ASP A 72 -14.14 -17.77 1.68
CA ASP A 72 -14.49 -18.85 0.74
C ASP A 72 -15.02 -18.31 -0.60
N ASN A 73 -14.86 -17.01 -0.86
CA ASN A 73 -15.23 -16.40 -2.14
C ASN A 73 -13.98 -16.07 -2.95
N ASN A 74 -14.01 -16.35 -4.25
CA ASN A 74 -12.92 -15.92 -5.15
C ASN A 74 -12.86 -14.38 -5.28
N PHE A 75 -13.95 -13.68 -4.95
CA PHE A 75 -14.08 -12.23 -4.99
C PHE A 75 -14.85 -11.72 -3.77
N ASN A 76 -14.50 -10.52 -3.28
CA ASN A 76 -15.20 -9.89 -2.15
C ASN A 76 -16.56 -9.33 -2.60
N ILE A 77 -17.61 -10.15 -2.57
CA ILE A 77 -18.98 -9.75 -2.87
C ILE A 77 -19.72 -9.51 -1.56
N HIS A 78 -20.19 -8.28 -1.32
CA HIS A 78 -20.94 -7.95 -0.11
C HIS A 78 -22.07 -8.97 0.16
N PRO A 79 -22.27 -9.46 1.41
CA PRO A 79 -23.19 -10.56 1.68
C PRO A 79 -24.61 -10.31 1.18
N SER A 80 -25.08 -9.06 1.22
CA SER A 80 -26.40 -8.67 0.74
C SER A 80 -26.58 -8.73 -0.80
N ARG A 81 -25.52 -8.97 -1.56
CA ARG A 81 -25.51 -9.05 -3.03
C ARG A 81 -24.85 -10.32 -3.54
N ALA A 82 -24.54 -11.27 -2.66
CA ALA A 82 -23.95 -12.55 -3.05
C ALA A 82 -24.85 -13.28 -4.05
N ASP A 83 -26.17 -13.23 -3.85
CA ASP A 83 -27.17 -13.87 -4.72
C ASP A 83 -27.35 -13.17 -6.08
N ASP A 84 -26.91 -11.92 -6.21
CA ASP A 84 -27.01 -11.13 -7.46
C ASP A 84 -25.78 -11.30 -8.36
N SER A 85 -24.72 -11.97 -7.87
CA SER A 85 -23.49 -12.19 -8.61
C SER A 85 -23.58 -13.46 -9.47
N PRO A 86 -23.39 -13.39 -10.79
CA PRO A 86 -23.37 -14.58 -11.65
C PRO A 86 -22.07 -15.40 -11.50
N LEU A 87 -21.14 -14.98 -10.64
CA LEU A 87 -19.83 -15.61 -10.48
C LEU A 87 -19.89 -16.66 -9.36
N PRO A 88 -19.52 -17.93 -9.63
CA PRO A 88 -19.48 -18.98 -8.61
C PRO A 88 -18.41 -18.68 -7.55
N SER A 89 -18.75 -18.89 -6.28
CA SER A 89 -17.81 -18.82 -5.16
C SER A 89 -16.95 -20.09 -5.05
N ARG A 90 -15.94 -20.09 -4.17
CA ARG A 90 -15.07 -21.25 -3.99
C ARG A 90 -15.84 -22.32 -3.21
N GLY A 91 -16.11 -23.47 -3.85
CA GLY A 91 -16.99 -24.50 -3.29
C GLY A 91 -18.47 -24.34 -3.68
N ASP A 92 -18.77 -23.43 -4.62
CA ASP A 92 -20.07 -23.40 -5.29
C ASP A 92 -20.16 -24.54 -6.33
N ASP A 93 -20.96 -25.55 -6.02
CA ASP A 93 -21.22 -26.70 -6.89
C ASP A 93 -22.31 -26.41 -7.94
N ARG A 94 -22.77 -25.15 -8.06
CA ARG A 94 -23.67 -24.74 -9.14
C ARG A 94 -22.93 -24.84 -10.48
N LEU A 95 -23.03 -26.04 -11.06
CA LEU A 95 -22.73 -26.44 -12.43
C LEU A 95 -22.24 -25.30 -13.32
N SER A 96 -20.95 -25.35 -13.67
CA SER A 96 -20.47 -24.73 -14.91
C SER A 96 -21.45 -25.12 -16.01
N LEU A 97 -22.03 -24.12 -16.68
CA LEU A 97 -22.97 -24.30 -17.79
C LEU A 97 -22.58 -25.55 -18.59
N THR A 98 -23.34 -26.63 -18.40
CA THR A 98 -23.27 -27.81 -19.24
C THR A 98 -23.63 -27.33 -20.63
N ASP A 99 -22.59 -27.22 -21.46
CA ASP A 99 -22.70 -27.45 -22.89
C ASP A 99 -23.12 -28.91 -23.07
N GLU A 100 -24.42 -29.17 -23.08
CA GLU A 100 -25.00 -30.37 -23.68
C GLU A 100 -26.26 -29.94 -24.44
N GLY A 101 -26.14 -29.90 -25.76
CA GLY A 101 -27.29 -30.01 -26.64
C GLY A 101 -27.87 -31.42 -26.59
N ASP A 102 -29.16 -31.54 -26.91
CA ASP A 102 -29.64 -32.47 -27.93
C ASP A 102 -31.15 -32.27 -28.21
N ASP A 103 -31.45 -32.16 -29.51
CA ASP A 103 -32.57 -32.77 -30.24
C ASP A 103 -34.04 -32.44 -29.93
N GLU A 104 -34.63 -31.60 -30.80
CA GLU A 104 -35.71 -32.00 -31.73
C GLU A 104 -35.72 -31.14 -33.01
#